data_AF-A0A7C0UA81-F1
#
_entry.id   AF-A0A7C0UA81-F1
#
_cell.length_a   1.000
_cell.length_b   1.000
_cell.length_c   1.000
_cell.angle_alpha   90.00
_cell.angle_beta   90.00
_cell.angle_gamma   90.00
#
_symmetry.space_group_name_H-M   'P 1'
#
loop_
_entity.id
_entity.type
_entity.pdbx_description
1 polymer ?
#
loop_
_entity_poly.entity_id
_entity_poly.type
_entity_poly.pdbx_seq_one_letter_code
_entity_poly.pdbx_strand_id
1 'polypeptide(L)'
;MYSKRLESLFSEKKIRIGDRIRVQKGEKTFEGLLMPKTEFSDPDCIVIKLDSGYNIGIEYRKDIKISKIKDTKTTGEKKLGKVSERLLDIDFNPEKPQVSLIATGGTIASRIDYRTGGVYAASTPKEILYNVPELVDIVNIKEMLTPVNRMSEDMGYKDWIKIAKSVCKRLNSDDA
;
A
#
# COMPACT_ATOMS: atom_id res chain seq x y z
N MET A 1 9.84 3.83 13.59
CA MET A 1 10.97 4.66 13.08
C MET A 1 12.30 4.07 13.52
N TYR A 2 13.35 4.26 12.72
CA TYR A 2 14.70 3.81 13.07
C TYR A 2 15.25 4.67 14.21
N SER A 3 16.35 4.25 14.84
CA SER A 3 17.02 5.08 15.84
C SER A 3 17.47 6.41 15.21
N LYS A 4 17.48 7.50 16.00
CA LYS A 4 17.94 8.83 15.52
C LYS A 4 19.30 8.75 14.84
N ARG A 5 20.17 7.86 15.33
CA ARG A 5 21.52 7.66 14.80
C ARG A 5 21.50 7.02 13.41
N LEU A 6 20.68 6.01 13.19
CA LEU A 6 20.49 5.42 11.87
C LEU A 6 19.81 6.40 10.91
N GLU A 7 18.82 7.17 11.38
CA GLU A 7 18.16 8.19 10.57
C GLU A 7 19.14 9.29 10.14
N SER A 8 20.01 9.77 11.04
CA SER A 8 21.09 10.70 10.69
C SER A 8 22.05 10.10 9.67
N LEU A 9 22.46 8.84 9.85
CA LEU A 9 23.34 8.14 8.90
C LEU A 9 22.70 7.99 7.51
N PHE A 10 21.42 7.64 7.46
CA PHE A 10 20.68 7.53 6.20
C PHE A 10 20.54 8.89 5.53
N SER A 11 20.23 9.95 6.28
CA SER A 11 20.15 11.32 5.77
C SER A 11 21.48 11.80 5.20
N GLU A 12 22.58 11.62 5.95
CA GLU A 12 23.94 11.97 5.53
C GLU A 12 24.33 11.26 4.22
N LYS A 13 24.00 9.98 4.10
CA LYS A 13 24.28 9.16 2.91
C LYS A 13 23.20 9.27 1.82
N LYS A 14 22.19 10.12 1.99
CA LYS A 14 21.04 10.29 1.08
C LYS A 14 20.34 8.96 0.75
N ILE A 15 20.27 8.06 1.73
CA ILE A 15 19.58 6.77 1.68
C ILE A 15 18.14 6.97 2.13
N ARG A 16 17.20 6.38 1.38
CA ARG A 16 15.77 6.40 1.65
C ARG A 16 15.21 4.99 1.68
N ILE A 17 14.08 4.81 2.37
CA ILE A 17 13.33 3.55 2.32
C ILE A 17 13.02 3.19 0.86
N GLY A 18 13.26 1.93 0.51
CA GLY A 18 13.15 1.39 -0.84
C GLY A 18 14.44 1.50 -1.67
N ASP A 19 15.47 2.24 -1.23
CA ASP A 19 16.74 2.30 -1.94
C ASP A 19 17.44 0.94 -1.86
N ARG A 20 18.17 0.58 -2.92
CA ARG A 20 19.06 -0.58 -2.84
C ARG A 20 20.34 -0.17 -2.12
N ILE A 21 20.62 -0.82 -1.00
CA ILE A 21 21.79 -0.55 -0.17
C ILE A 21 22.68 -1.79 -0.03
N ARG A 22 23.97 -1.55 0.20
CA ARG A 22 24.94 -2.55 0.62
C ARG A 22 25.30 -2.30 2.07
N VAL A 23 25.21 -3.34 2.88
CA VAL A 23 25.58 -3.34 4.30
C VAL A 23 26.71 -4.34 4.50
N GLN A 24 27.86 -3.86 4.97
CA GLN A 24 29.02 -4.69 5.27
C GLN A 24 29.20 -4.80 6.79
N LYS A 25 29.21 -6.03 7.31
CA LYS A 25 29.45 -6.38 8.72
C LYS A 25 30.61 -7.36 8.79
N GLY A 26 31.80 -6.86 9.14
CA GLY A 26 33.05 -7.61 9.04
C GLY A 26 33.32 -8.07 7.59
N GLU A 27 33.50 -9.37 7.39
CA GLU A 27 33.72 -9.99 6.08
C GLU A 27 32.41 -10.24 5.31
N LYS A 28 31.26 -10.18 5.98
CA LYS A 28 29.97 -10.43 5.35
C LYS A 28 29.43 -9.16 4.71
N THR A 29 28.98 -9.30 3.46
CA THR A 29 28.34 -8.23 2.70
C THR A 29 26.92 -8.66 2.35
N PHE A 30 25.96 -7.80 2.61
CA PHE A 30 24.55 -8.01 2.28
C PHE A 30 24.07 -6.89 1.38
N GLU A 31 23.25 -7.23 0.40
CA GLU A 31 22.64 -6.28 -0.52
C GLU A 31 21.15 -6.52 -0.63
N GLY A 32 20.39 -5.44 -0.66
CA GLY A 32 18.95 -5.53 -0.73
C GLY A 32 18.27 -4.17 -0.73
N LEU A 33 16.96 -4.18 -0.82
CA LEU A 33 16.13 -2.99 -0.67
C LEU A 33 16.00 -2.64 0.81
N LEU A 34 16.29 -1.40 1.19
CA LEU A 34 16.07 -0.92 2.55
C LEU A 34 14.57 -0.92 2.84
N MET A 35 14.16 -1.67 3.85
CA MET A 35 12.76 -1.82 4.23
C MET A 35 12.38 -0.82 5.33
N PRO A 36 11.10 -0.41 5.41
CA PRO A 36 10.62 0.29 6.58
C PRO A 36 10.76 -0.61 7.81
N LYS A 37 11.03 0.02 8.95
CA LYS A 37 11.04 -0.65 10.24
C LYS A 37 9.60 -1.06 10.62
N THR A 38 9.40 -2.26 11.14
CA THR A 38 8.14 -2.65 11.78
C THR A 38 8.02 -2.04 13.17
N GLU A 39 6.80 -1.85 13.68
CA GLU A 39 6.61 -1.22 15.00
C GLU A 39 7.33 -1.96 16.13
N PHE A 40 7.38 -3.29 16.05
CA PHE A 40 7.97 -4.15 17.07
C PHE A 40 9.46 -4.47 16.91
N SER A 41 10.14 -3.99 15.85
CA SER A 41 11.56 -4.32 15.70
C SER A 41 12.45 -3.40 16.54
N ASP A 42 13.71 -3.80 16.75
CA ASP A 42 14.71 -2.95 17.40
C ASP A 42 14.98 -1.70 16.54
N PRO A 43 14.99 -0.47 17.11
CA PRO A 43 15.33 0.76 16.38
C PRO A 43 16.71 0.74 15.70
N ASP A 44 17.66 -0.02 16.24
CA ASP A 44 19.02 -0.18 15.71
C ASP A 44 19.16 -1.43 14.82
N CYS A 45 18.07 -2.03 14.35
CA CYS A 45 18.11 -3.15 13.41
C CYS A 45 17.77 -2.69 11.99
N ILE A 46 18.75 -2.66 11.09
CA ILE A 46 18.58 -2.33 9.67
C ILE A 46 17.89 -3.50 8.98
N VAL A 47 16.69 -3.28 8.43
CA VAL A 47 15.97 -4.32 7.70
C VAL A 47 16.18 -4.15 6.20
N ILE A 48 16.67 -5.20 5.53
CA ILE A 48 16.77 -5.21 4.07
C ILE A 48 16.05 -6.42 3.48
N LYS A 49 15.47 -6.25 2.30
CA LYS A 49 14.91 -7.33 1.50
C LYS A 49 15.89 -7.79 0.44
N LEU A 50 16.30 -9.04 0.52
CA LEU A 50 17.21 -9.69 -0.43
C LEU A 50 16.50 -9.96 -1.75
N ASP A 51 17.27 -10.24 -2.80
CA ASP A 51 16.71 -10.61 -4.12
C ASP A 51 15.93 -11.93 -4.08
N SER A 52 16.20 -12.80 -3.11
CA SER A 52 15.42 -14.00 -2.84
C SER A 52 13.99 -13.70 -2.32
N GLY A 53 13.69 -12.44 -1.99
CA GLY A 53 12.40 -12.02 -1.43
C GLY A 53 12.33 -12.08 0.11
N TYR A 54 13.35 -12.64 0.77
CA TYR A 54 13.43 -12.70 2.23
C TYR A 54 13.87 -11.36 2.82
N ASN A 55 13.23 -10.97 3.94
CA ASN A 55 13.68 -9.86 4.76
C ASN A 55 14.69 -10.36 5.79
N ILE A 56 15.81 -9.66 5.95
CA ILE A 56 16.79 -9.92 7.01
C ILE A 56 16.98 -8.66 7.86
N GLY A 57 17.20 -8.88 9.16
CA GLY A 57 17.56 -7.83 10.11
C GLY A 57 19.05 -7.84 10.40
N ILE A 58 19.69 -6.68 10.27
CA ILE A 58 21.12 -6.50 10.55
C ILE A 58 21.23 -5.48 11.68
N GLU A 59 21.58 -5.99 12.87
CA GLU A 59 21.93 -5.15 14.03
C GLU A 59 23.02 -4.14 13.65
N TYR A 60 22.73 -2.86 13.83
CA TYR A 60 23.61 -1.74 13.57
C TYR A 60 24.65 -1.59 14.68
N ARG A 61 25.91 -1.50 14.26
CA ARG A 61 27.08 -1.24 15.12
C ARG A 61 28.00 -0.24 14.42
N LYS A 62 28.91 0.40 15.16
CA LYS A 62 29.76 1.48 14.64
C LYS A 62 30.69 1.03 13.50
N ASP A 63 31.03 -0.25 13.46
CA ASP A 63 31.91 -0.89 12.48
C ASP A 63 31.19 -1.24 11.17
N ILE A 64 29.86 -1.15 11.12
CA ILE A 64 29.09 -1.46 9.92
C ILE A 64 29.22 -0.33 8.91
N LYS A 65 29.57 -0.70 7.67
CA LYS A 65 29.62 0.23 6.53
C LYS A 65 28.35 0.09 5.71
N ILE A 66 27.68 1.22 5.48
CA ILE A 66 26.50 1.31 4.63
C ILE A 66 26.82 2.18 3.42
N SER A 67 26.43 1.70 2.24
CA SER A 67 26.52 2.45 0.99
C SER A 67 25.26 2.28 0.17
N LYS A 68 24.88 3.33 -0.54
CA LYS A 68 23.77 3.32 -1.48
C LYS A 68 24.27 2.77 -2.82
N ILE A 69 23.60 1.74 -3.33
CA ILE A 69 23.92 1.14 -4.64
C ILE A 69 23.05 1.77 -5.73
N LYS A 70 21.74 1.92 -5.47
CA LYS A 70 20.79 2.41 -6.46
C LYS A 70 19.71 3.26 -5.83
N ASP A 71 19.39 4.37 -6.48
CA ASP A 71 18.27 5.24 -6.13
C ASP A 71 16.92 4.55 -6.33
N THR A 72 15.97 4.92 -5.46
CA THR A 72 14.52 4.69 -5.58
C THR A 72 13.89 5.33 -6.81
N LYS A 73 14.58 6.24 -7.50
CA LYS A 73 14.04 6.89 -8.69
C LYS A 73 13.95 5.89 -9.84
N THR A 74 12.69 5.65 -10.24
CA THR A 74 12.28 5.09 -11.53
C THR A 74 12.24 3.56 -11.62
N THR A 75 11.29 2.95 -10.92
CA THR A 75 10.35 2.00 -11.55
C THR A 75 9.08 2.03 -10.72
N GLY A 76 8.17 2.94 -11.09
CA GLY A 76 6.74 2.97 -10.81
C GLY A 76 6.24 2.46 -9.45
N GLU A 77 5.29 3.14 -8.81
CA GLU A 77 3.91 3.02 -9.33
C GLU A 77 3.92 2.32 -10.69
N LYS A 78 4.09 0.99 -10.72
CA LYS A 78 3.58 0.26 -11.86
C LYS A 78 2.10 0.61 -11.79
N LYS A 79 1.70 1.65 -12.55
CA LYS A 79 0.35 1.83 -13.05
C LYS A 79 -0.17 0.43 -13.22
N LEU A 80 -1.19 0.08 -12.43
CA LEU A 80 -1.97 -1.15 -12.48
C LEU A 80 -1.50 -2.00 -13.65
N GLY A 81 -0.60 -2.95 -13.39
CA GLY A 81 0.29 -3.51 -14.40
C GLY A 81 -0.49 -3.87 -15.65
N LYS A 82 -0.37 -3.04 -16.71
CA LYS A 82 -1.11 -3.18 -17.99
C LYS A 82 -2.47 -3.88 -17.83
N VAL A 83 -3.27 -3.41 -16.89
CA VAL A 83 -4.72 -3.58 -17.03
C VAL A 83 -5.02 -2.75 -18.25
N SER A 84 -5.37 -3.43 -19.33
CA SER A 84 -5.63 -2.80 -20.62
C SER A 84 -6.43 -1.54 -20.38
N GLU A 85 -6.04 -0.45 -21.03
CA GLU A 85 -6.81 0.80 -20.99
C GLU A 85 -8.30 0.54 -21.32
N ARG A 86 -8.63 -0.61 -21.94
CA ARG A 86 -9.98 -1.15 -22.13
C ARG A 86 -10.81 -1.44 -20.87
N LEU A 87 -10.22 -1.69 -19.70
CA LEU A 87 -10.97 -1.80 -18.44
C LEU A 87 -11.17 -0.41 -17.77
N LEU A 88 -10.53 0.64 -18.29
CA LEU A 88 -10.77 2.02 -17.86
C LEU A 88 -12.00 2.62 -18.53
N ASP A 89 -12.41 2.06 -19.67
CA ASP A 89 -13.69 2.32 -20.33
C ASP A 89 -14.72 1.35 -19.74
N ILE A 90 -15.22 1.68 -18.54
CA ILE A 90 -16.36 0.98 -17.96
C ILE A 90 -17.55 1.29 -18.87
N ASP A 91 -17.83 0.41 -19.83
CA ASP A 91 -19.02 0.51 -20.68
C ASP A 91 -20.24 0.34 -19.78
N PHE A 92 -20.85 1.48 -19.44
CA PHE A 92 -22.03 1.54 -18.62
C PHE A 92 -23.18 0.83 -19.35
N ASN A 93 -23.63 -0.31 -18.82
CA ASN A 93 -24.76 -1.04 -19.41
C ASN A 93 -26.07 -0.61 -18.72
N PRO A 94 -26.99 0.08 -19.42
CA PRO A 94 -28.24 0.56 -18.81
C PRO A 94 -29.16 -0.56 -18.30
N GLU A 95 -28.97 -1.82 -18.71
CA GLU A 95 -29.72 -2.97 -18.21
C GLU A 95 -29.21 -3.48 -16.85
N LYS A 96 -28.04 -3.02 -16.39
CA LYS A 96 -27.44 -3.44 -15.12
C LYS A 96 -27.75 -2.44 -14.00
N PRO A 97 -27.98 -2.92 -12.76
CA PRO A 97 -28.25 -2.04 -11.63
C PRO A 97 -27.05 -1.13 -11.35
N GLN A 98 -27.33 0.13 -10.99
CA GLN A 98 -26.32 1.05 -10.49
C GLN A 98 -26.04 0.76 -9.02
N VAL A 99 -24.76 0.61 -8.68
CA VAL A 99 -24.32 0.38 -7.30
C VAL A 99 -23.21 1.37 -6.96
N SER A 100 -23.28 1.91 -5.75
CA SER A 100 -22.21 2.68 -5.14
C SER A 100 -21.62 1.91 -3.98
N LEU A 101 -20.30 1.95 -3.86
CA LEU A 101 -19.57 1.24 -2.84
C LEU A 101 -19.24 2.17 -1.68
N ILE A 102 -19.68 1.81 -0.47
CA ILE A 102 -19.27 2.50 0.76
C ILE A 102 -18.14 1.70 1.41
N ALA A 103 -16.91 2.18 1.28
CA ALA A 103 -15.75 1.63 1.95
C ALA A 103 -15.60 2.26 3.34
N THR A 104 -15.39 1.44 4.37
CA THR A 104 -15.23 1.89 5.76
C THR A 104 -13.83 1.61 6.32
N GLY A 105 -12.96 1.03 5.49
CA GLY A 105 -11.72 0.37 5.87
C GLY A 105 -11.70 -1.06 5.32
N GLY A 106 -11.00 -1.96 6.00
CA GLY A 106 -10.98 -3.38 5.67
C GLY A 106 -10.03 -3.78 4.53
N THR A 107 -9.87 -5.09 4.34
CA THR A 107 -8.86 -5.69 3.46
C THR A 107 -9.43 -6.29 2.15
N ILE A 108 -10.75 -6.25 1.95
CA ILE A 108 -11.45 -6.93 0.85
C ILE A 108 -10.91 -6.55 -0.53
N ALA A 109 -10.48 -5.30 -0.69
CA ALA A 109 -9.90 -4.83 -1.94
C ALA A 109 -8.41 -4.52 -1.80
N SER A 110 -7.73 -5.09 -0.81
CA SER A 110 -6.32 -4.78 -0.58
C SER A 110 -5.40 -5.43 -1.62
N ARG A 111 -4.40 -4.66 -2.08
CA ARG A 111 -3.35 -5.11 -2.99
C ARG A 111 -2.07 -5.35 -2.23
N ILE A 112 -1.39 -6.45 -2.56
CA ILE A 112 -0.04 -6.73 -2.09
C ILE A 112 0.96 -6.09 -3.07
N ASP A 113 1.80 -5.18 -2.58
CA ASP A 113 3.02 -4.79 -3.29
C ASP A 113 4.11 -5.81 -2.97
N TYR A 114 4.30 -6.80 -3.84
CA TYR A 114 5.31 -7.85 -3.64
C TYR A 114 6.75 -7.33 -3.55
N ARG A 115 7.04 -6.11 -4.02
CA ARG A 115 8.36 -5.51 -3.85
C ARG A 115 8.57 -5.12 -2.39
N THR A 116 7.62 -4.41 -1.78
CA THR A 116 7.72 -3.96 -0.38
C THR A 116 7.15 -4.97 0.62
N GLY A 117 6.42 -5.99 0.15
CA GLY A 117 5.59 -6.84 1.01
C GLY A 117 4.41 -6.11 1.67
N GLY A 118 4.18 -4.84 1.30
CA GLY A 118 3.13 -4.01 1.90
C GLY A 118 1.75 -4.36 1.37
N VAL A 119 0.75 -4.30 2.25
CA VAL A 119 -0.67 -4.44 1.90
C VAL A 119 -1.29 -3.04 1.91
N TYR A 120 -1.94 -2.68 0.80
CA TYR A 120 -2.58 -1.38 0.63
C TYR A 120 -4.06 -1.59 0.36
N ALA A 121 -4.96 -0.91 1.06
CA ALA A 121 -6.38 -0.94 0.72
C ALA A 121 -6.61 -0.33 -0.67
N ALA A 122 -7.42 -0.96 -1.52
CA ALA A 122 -7.89 -0.27 -2.73
C ALA A 122 -8.78 0.90 -2.33
N SER A 123 -8.62 1.97 -3.09
CA SER A 123 -9.27 3.25 -2.87
C SER A 123 -10.14 3.67 -4.06
N THR A 124 -10.13 2.90 -5.16
CA THR A 124 -10.85 3.25 -6.39
C THR A 124 -11.67 2.07 -6.94
N PRO A 125 -12.81 2.33 -7.62
CA PRO A 125 -13.56 1.30 -8.33
C PRO A 125 -12.69 0.46 -9.29
N LYS A 126 -11.72 1.10 -9.93
CA LYS A 126 -10.78 0.46 -10.88
C LYS A 126 -9.92 -0.61 -10.22
N GLU A 127 -9.45 -0.35 -9.01
CA GLU A 127 -8.68 -1.34 -8.25
C GLU A 127 -9.55 -2.51 -7.78
N ILE A 128 -10.84 -2.29 -7.52
CA ILE A 128 -11.78 -3.36 -7.20
C ILE A 128 -12.04 -4.23 -8.43
N LEU A 129 -12.36 -3.63 -9.57
CA LEU A 129 -12.59 -4.35 -10.84
C LEU A 129 -11.32 -5.07 -11.32
N TYR A 130 -10.14 -4.56 -11.00
CA TYR A 130 -8.90 -5.29 -11.27
C TYR A 130 -8.79 -6.58 -10.46
N ASN A 131 -9.18 -6.55 -9.19
CA ASN A 131 -9.12 -7.73 -8.33
C ASN A 131 -10.30 -8.69 -8.57
N VAL A 132 -11.46 -8.17 -8.98
CA VAL A 132 -12.71 -8.92 -9.20
C VAL A 132 -13.37 -8.45 -10.51
N PRO A 133 -12.84 -8.83 -11.68
CA PRO A 133 -13.33 -8.39 -12.98
C PRO A 133 -14.77 -8.86 -13.28
N GLU A 134 -15.22 -9.95 -12.65
CA GLU A 134 -16.57 -10.51 -12.82
C GLU A 134 -17.68 -9.53 -12.41
N LEU A 135 -17.37 -8.54 -11.57
CA LEU A 135 -18.32 -7.49 -11.18
C LEU A 135 -18.80 -6.65 -12.37
N VAL A 136 -17.99 -6.52 -13.43
CA VAL A 136 -18.37 -5.79 -14.66
C VAL A 136 -19.62 -6.41 -15.28
N ASP A 137 -19.82 -7.72 -15.16
CA ASP A 137 -20.96 -8.43 -15.75
C ASP A 137 -22.24 -8.33 -14.92
N ILE A 138 -22.15 -7.89 -13.66
CA ILE A 138 -23.26 -7.93 -12.69
C ILE A 138 -23.81 -6.53 -12.41
N VAL A 139 -22.95 -5.53 -12.23
CA VAL A 139 -23.36 -4.20 -11.75
C VAL A 139 -22.57 -3.08 -12.43
N ASN A 140 -23.16 -1.88 -12.50
CA ASN A 140 -22.42 -0.66 -12.82
C ASN A 140 -21.94 0.01 -11.53
N ILE A 141 -20.63 0.00 -11.28
CA ILE A 141 -20.05 0.69 -10.12
C ILE A 141 -19.92 2.18 -10.45
N LYS A 142 -20.84 3.01 -9.93
CA LYS A 142 -20.87 4.45 -10.20
C LYS A 142 -19.79 5.21 -9.43
N GLU A 143 -19.70 4.96 -8.13
CA GLU A 143 -18.76 5.64 -7.24
C GLU A 143 -18.35 4.76 -6.08
N MET A 144 -17.18 5.06 -5.51
CA MET A 144 -16.70 4.49 -4.26
C MET A 144 -16.46 5.63 -3.27
N LEU A 145 -17.12 5.57 -2.12
CA LEU A 145 -17.05 6.57 -1.07
C LEU A 145 -16.36 5.97 0.15
N THR A 146 -15.45 6.71 0.77
CA THR A 146 -14.77 6.29 2.00
C THR A 146 -15.09 7.26 3.15
N PRO A 147 -16.31 7.26 3.71
CA PRO A 147 -16.70 8.20 4.77
C PRO A 147 -15.94 7.98 6.09
N VAL A 148 -15.39 6.77 6.26
CA VAL A 148 -14.57 6.35 7.40
C VAL A 148 -13.47 5.44 6.87
N ASN A 149 -12.27 5.53 7.45
CA ASN A 149 -11.18 4.59 7.19
C ASN A 149 -10.56 4.19 8.53
N ARG A 150 -11.12 3.17 9.18
CA ARG A 150 -10.68 2.69 10.50
C ARG A 150 -10.69 1.16 10.55
N MET A 151 -9.87 0.60 11.42
CA MET A 151 -9.99 -0.82 11.77
C MET A 151 -11.33 -1.04 12.48
N SER A 152 -11.94 -2.21 12.27
CA SER A 152 -13.25 -2.53 12.84
C SER A 152 -13.23 -2.49 14.37
N GLU A 153 -12.11 -2.86 15.01
CA GLU A 153 -11.94 -2.74 16.46
C GLU A 153 -11.99 -1.31 17.00
N ASP A 154 -11.64 -0.30 16.18
CA ASP A 154 -11.58 1.10 16.56
C ASP A 154 -12.83 1.90 16.17
N MET A 155 -13.80 1.27 15.52
CA MET A 155 -15.03 1.94 15.08
C MET A 155 -15.91 2.32 16.27
N GLY A 156 -16.37 3.57 16.28
CA GLY A 156 -17.29 4.07 17.31
C GLY A 156 -18.61 4.60 16.75
N TYR A 157 -19.52 5.00 17.63
CA TYR A 157 -20.85 5.50 17.26
C TYR A 157 -20.82 6.68 16.27
N LYS A 158 -19.80 7.55 16.34
CA LYS A 158 -19.62 8.66 15.40
C LYS A 158 -19.36 8.18 13.97
N ASP A 159 -18.66 7.05 13.83
CA ASP A 159 -18.35 6.44 12.54
C ASP A 159 -19.62 5.83 11.92
N TRP A 160 -20.45 5.17 12.73
CA TRP A 160 -21.75 4.65 12.28
C TRP A 160 -22.68 5.75 11.79
N ILE A 161 -22.74 6.89 12.49
CA ILE A 161 -23.54 8.05 12.06
C ILE A 161 -23.06 8.57 10.69
N LYS A 162 -21.74 8.63 10.46
CA LYS A 162 -21.19 9.05 9.16
C LYS A 162 -21.58 8.07 8.06
N ILE A 163 -21.44 6.76 8.31
CA ILE A 163 -21.81 5.71 7.36
C ILE A 163 -23.30 5.81 7.01
N ALA A 164 -24.17 5.88 8.03
CA ALA A 164 -25.62 5.99 7.83
C ALA A 164 -25.99 7.24 7.00
N LYS A 165 -25.36 8.39 7.26
CA LYS A 165 -25.58 9.61 6.47
C LYS A 165 -25.13 9.45 5.02
N SER A 166 -23.97 8.83 4.79
CA SER A 166 -23.47 8.57 3.44
C SER A 166 -24.36 7.60 2.66
N VAL A 167 -24.83 6.52 3.31
CA VAL A 167 -25.77 5.56 2.73
C VAL A 167 -27.10 6.24 2.40
N CYS A 168 -27.68 6.98 3.36
CA CYS A 168 -28.94 7.70 3.17
C CYS A 168 -28.85 8.71 2.01
N LYS A 169 -27.76 9.48 1.94
CA LYS A 169 -27.50 10.42 0.83
C LYS A 169 -27.48 9.69 -0.52
N ARG A 170 -26.87 8.50 -0.57
CA ARG A 170 -26.71 7.74 -1.81
C ARG A 170 -27.98 7.01 -2.24
N LEU A 171 -28.75 6.48 -1.30
CA LEU A 171 -30.02 5.83 -1.58
C LEU A 171 -31.09 6.83 -2.02
N ASN A 172 -31.05 8.07 -1.48
CA ASN A 172 -32.03 9.11 -1.77
C ASN A 172 -31.63 10.06 -2.91
N SER A 173 -30.42 9.94 -3.46
CA SER A 173 -30.12 10.62 -4.73
C SER A 173 -30.90 9.92 -5.83
N ASP A 174 -31.61 10.67 -6.68
CA ASP A 174 -32.46 10.23 -7.82
C ASP A 174 -31.69 9.51 -8.96
N ASP A 175 -30.61 8.83 -8.60
CA ASP A 175 -29.63 8.15 -9.43
C ASP A 175 -29.64 6.63 -9.15
N ALA A 176 -30.78 6.06 -8.73
CA ALA A 176 -30.97 4.63 -8.49
C ALA A 176 -31.81 4.01 -9.61
#